data_AF-A0A4C1TXC0-F1
#
_entry.id   AF-A0A4C1TXC0-F1
#
_cell.length_a   1.000
_cell.length_b   1.000
_cell.length_c   1.000
_cell.angle_alpha   90.00
_cell.angle_beta   90.00
_cell.angle_gamma   90.00
#
_symmetry.space_group_name_H-M   'P 1'
#
loop_
_entity.id
_entity.type
_entity.pdbx_description
1 polymer ?
#
loop_
_entity_poly.entity_id
_entity_poly.type
_entity_poly.pdbx_seq_one_letter_code
_entity_poly.pdbx_strand_id
1 'polypeptide(L)'
;MLSGHGCFPAYLHRFKHDDSPECPSCPGEPEDAEHVTFVCPRFNLQRDEFETNLNQRIQPKTLVEVMLSTKAAWNATSTFATKVLADLRSVERRRARDSN
;
A
#
# COMPACT_ATOMS: atom_id res chain seq x y z
N MET A 1 4.03 4.53 -4.58
CA MET A 1 3.51 4.27 -3.22
C MET A 1 3.20 5.58 -2.50
N LEU A 2 4.16 6.20 -1.80
CA LEU A 2 3.86 7.34 -0.90
C LEU A 2 3.21 8.57 -1.56
N SER A 3 3.38 8.77 -2.88
CA SER A 3 2.72 9.84 -3.64
C SER A 3 1.25 9.57 -3.99
N GLY A 4 0.64 8.46 -3.53
CA GLY A 4 -0.69 8.02 -3.96
C GLY A 4 -0.76 7.49 -5.40
N HIS A 5 0.30 7.68 -6.21
CA HIS A 5 0.35 7.20 -7.59
C HIS A 5 0.63 5.70 -7.65
N GLY A 6 -0.20 4.98 -8.42
CA GLY A 6 -0.08 3.54 -8.70
C GLY A 6 -1.45 2.86 -8.86
N CYS A 7 -1.46 1.54 -8.72
CA CYS A 7 -2.62 0.64 -8.80
C CYS A 7 -3.54 0.70 -7.55
N PHE A 8 -3.70 1.88 -6.95
CA PHE A 8 -4.61 2.12 -5.84
C PHE A 8 -6.02 2.40 -6.39
N PRO A 9 -7.09 1.70 -5.95
CA PRO A 9 -8.47 1.98 -6.38
C PRO A 9 -8.83 3.47 -6.29
N ALA A 10 -8.48 4.14 -5.18
CA ALA A 10 -8.73 5.57 -5.01
C ALA A 10 -8.02 6.45 -6.07
N TYR A 11 -6.83 6.04 -6.53
CA TYR A 11 -6.11 6.72 -7.61
C TYR A 11 -6.72 6.41 -8.99
N LEU A 12 -7.05 5.14 -9.26
CA LEU A 12 -7.58 4.71 -10.56
C LEU A 12 -9.00 5.26 -10.82
N HIS A 13 -9.87 5.21 -9.80
CA HIS A 13 -11.23 5.77 -9.85
C HIS A 13 -11.23 7.29 -10.15
N ARG A 14 -10.27 8.04 -9.59
CA ARG A 14 -10.09 9.49 -9.90
C ARG A 14 -9.92 9.76 -11.40
N PHE A 15 -9.36 8.82 -12.16
CA PHE A 15 -9.18 8.91 -13.61
C PHE A 15 -10.15 8.02 -14.40
N LYS A 16 -11.18 7.45 -13.75
CA LYS A 16 -12.18 6.55 -14.34
C LYS A 16 -11.57 5.26 -14.95
N HIS A 17 -10.52 4.74 -14.32
CA HIS A 17 -9.90 3.45 -14.66
C HIS A 17 -10.34 2.29 -13.76
N ASP A 18 -11.10 2.58 -12.71
CA ASP A 18 -11.72 1.59 -11.81
C ASP A 18 -13.09 2.13 -11.38
N ASP A 19 -14.06 1.25 -11.14
CA ASP A 19 -15.46 1.62 -10.89
C ASP A 19 -15.71 2.10 -9.46
N SER A 20 -14.79 1.80 -8.53
CA SER A 20 -14.88 2.19 -7.12
C SER A 20 -13.51 2.60 -6.54
N PRO A 21 -13.46 3.61 -5.66
CA PRO A 21 -12.25 3.95 -4.91
C PRO A 21 -12.03 3.05 -3.67
N GLU A 22 -12.99 2.19 -3.30
CA GLU A 22 -13.03 1.52 -1.99
C GLU A 22 -12.05 0.33 -1.86
N CYS A 23 -11.67 0.05 -0.61
CA CYS A 23 -10.92 -1.13 -0.23
C CYS A 23 -11.81 -2.38 -0.21
N PRO A 24 -11.48 -3.46 -0.95
CA PRO A 24 -12.23 -4.72 -0.90
C PRO A 24 -12.27 -5.39 0.48
N SER A 25 -11.42 -4.96 1.43
CA SER A 25 -11.34 -5.48 2.79
C SER A 25 -11.78 -4.48 3.87
N CYS A 26 -12.11 -3.23 3.50
CA CYS A 26 -12.55 -2.18 4.41
C CYS A 26 -13.69 -1.38 3.75
N PRO A 27 -14.95 -1.80 3.92
CA PRO A 27 -16.10 -1.15 3.31
C PRO A 27 -16.20 0.35 3.68
N GLY A 28 -16.45 1.21 2.70
CA GLY A 28 -16.54 2.66 2.89
C GLY A 28 -15.19 3.40 3.03
N GLU A 29 -14.07 2.69 3.15
CA GLU A 29 -12.73 3.29 3.20
C GLU A 29 -12.09 3.33 1.79
N PRO A 30 -11.60 4.49 1.31
CA PRO A 30 -10.88 4.56 0.05
C PRO A 30 -9.54 3.83 0.16
N GLU A 31 -9.23 2.96 -0.80
CA GLU A 31 -7.95 2.28 -0.86
C GLU A 31 -6.91 3.18 -1.52
N ASP A 32 -6.35 4.08 -0.72
CA ASP A 32 -5.23 4.95 -1.08
C ASP A 32 -3.90 4.49 -0.45
N ALA A 33 -2.84 5.28 -0.66
CA ALA A 33 -1.52 4.96 -0.15
C ALA A 33 -1.40 5.09 1.37
N GLU A 34 -2.23 5.85 2.09
CA GLU A 34 -2.17 5.95 3.55
C GLU A 34 -2.99 4.84 4.22
N HIS A 35 -4.17 4.51 3.66
CA HIS A 35 -4.96 3.37 4.09
C HIS A 35 -4.15 2.06 3.95
N VAL A 36 -3.62 1.78 2.75
CA VAL A 36 -2.69 0.65 2.51
C VAL A 36 -1.43 0.80 3.40
N THR A 37 -0.89 2.03 3.41
CA THR A 37 0.13 2.64 4.31
C THR A 37 0.16 2.03 5.71
N PHE A 38 -0.92 2.23 6.49
CA PHE A 38 -0.89 2.04 7.94
C PHE A 38 -2.12 1.34 8.53
N VAL A 39 -3.22 1.22 7.77
CA VAL A 39 -4.53 0.83 8.31
C VAL A 39 -5.02 -0.52 7.78
N CYS A 40 -4.86 -0.78 6.48
CA CYS A 40 -5.49 -1.89 5.77
C CYS A 40 -5.10 -3.27 6.35
N PRO A 41 -6.07 -4.08 6.85
CA PRO A 41 -5.80 -5.40 7.43
C PRO A 41 -5.18 -6.40 6.44
N ARG A 42 -5.46 -6.26 5.13
CA ARG A 42 -4.90 -7.10 4.06
C ARG A 42 -3.37 -7.07 4.05
N PHE A 43 -2.76 -5.99 4.54
CA PHE A 43 -1.31 -5.79 4.55
C PHE A 43 -0.69 -5.91 5.95
N ASN A 44 -1.43 -6.42 6.94
CA ASN A 44 -0.90 -6.57 8.32
C ASN A 44 0.32 -7.49 8.38
N LEU A 45 0.33 -8.63 7.70
CA LEU A 45 1.50 -9.53 7.72
C LEU A 45 2.76 -8.83 7.17
N GLN A 46 2.63 -8.13 6.05
CA GLN A 46 3.72 -7.39 5.42
C GLN A 46 4.17 -6.21 6.31
N ARG A 47 3.24 -5.56 7.01
CA ARG A 47 3.48 -4.49 7.99
C ARG A 47 4.23 -5.00 9.21
N ASP A 48 3.78 -6.10 9.80
CA ASP A 48 4.40 -6.71 10.98
C ASP A 48 5.81 -7.23 10.64
N GLU A 49 6.01 -7.85 9.47
CA GLU A 49 7.34 -8.17 8.94
C GLU A 49 8.22 -6.93 8.83
N PHE A 50 7.69 -5.83 8.27
CA PHE A 50 8.44 -4.60 8.04
C PHE A 50 8.84 -3.91 9.35
N GLU A 51 7.90 -3.76 10.29
CA GLU A 51 8.14 -3.20 11.63
C GLU A 51 9.10 -4.07 12.46
N THR A 52 9.01 -5.40 12.35
CA THR A 52 9.96 -6.33 12.98
C THR A 52 11.37 -6.14 12.43
N ASN A 53 11.53 -6.01 11.10
CA ASN A 53 12.83 -5.76 10.48
C ASN A 53 13.43 -4.39 10.86
N LEU A 54 12.59 -3.40 11.19
CA LEU A 54 13.00 -2.07 11.65
C LEU A 54 13.15 -1.95 13.18
N ASN A 55 12.73 -2.98 13.93
CA ASN A 55 12.58 -2.99 15.39
C ASN A 55 11.81 -1.76 15.95
N GLN A 56 10.79 -1.29 15.22
CA GLN A 56 9.96 -0.15 15.60
C GLN A 56 8.61 -0.13 14.86
N ARG A 57 7.60 0.50 15.46
CA ARG A 57 6.31 0.75 14.79
C ARG A 57 6.42 1.90 13.79
N ILE A 58 5.86 1.74 12.60
CA ILE A 58 5.83 2.79 11.57
C ILE A 58 4.60 3.68 11.73
N GLN A 59 4.75 4.97 11.46
CA GLN A 59 3.64 5.94 11.43
C GLN A 59 3.79 6.83 10.18
N PRO A 60 2.70 7.43 9.67
CA PRO A 60 2.76 8.34 8.51
C PRO A 60 3.85 9.42 8.65
N LYS A 61 3.96 10.01 9.85
CA LYS A 61 4.93 11.05 10.18
C LYS A 61 6.38 10.56 10.36
N THR A 62 6.62 9.28 10.67
CA THR A 62 7.97 8.75 10.93
C THR A 62 8.57 7.99 9.75
N LEU A 63 7.74 7.48 8.84
CA LEU A 63 8.19 6.56 7.77
C LEU A 63 9.34 7.13 6.93
N VAL A 64 9.30 8.42 6.57
CA VAL A 64 10.35 9.05 5.74
C VAL A 64 11.68 9.17 6.50
N GLU A 65 11.64 9.54 7.78
CA GLU A 65 12.82 9.60 8.65
C GLU A 65 13.46 8.22 8.82
N VAL A 66 12.65 7.22 9.13
CA VAL A 66 13.07 5.81 9.28
C VAL A 66 13.70 5.30 7.99
N MET A 67 13.04 5.53 6.84
CA MET A 67 13.52 5.13 5.51
C MET A 67 14.88 5.74 5.15
N LEU A 68 15.20 6.94 5.65
CA LEU A 68 16.47 7.64 5.42
C LEU A 68 17.56 7.33 6.47
N SER A 69 17.19 6.78 7.62
CA SER A 69 18.11 6.53 8.75
C SER A 69 19.29 5.60 8.41
N THR A 70 19.04 4.53 7.64
CA THR A 70 20.06 3.54 7.26
C THR A 70 19.72 2.89 5.92
N LYS A 71 20.74 2.35 5.23
CA LYS A 71 20.54 1.53 4.02
C LYS A 71 19.69 0.27 4.29
N ALA A 72 19.77 -0.29 5.49
CA ALA A 72 18.94 -1.42 5.89
C ALA A 72 17.46 -1.03 5.99
N ALA A 73 17.14 0.11 6.64
CA ALA A 73 15.78 0.63 6.74
C ALA A 73 15.21 1.03 5.38
N TRP A 74 16.02 1.64 4.50
CA TRP A 74 15.65 1.88 3.09
C TRP A 74 15.28 0.57 2.38
N ASN A 75 16.13 -0.46 2.47
CA ASN A 75 15.90 -1.75 1.82
C ASN A 75 14.63 -2.44 2.35
N ALA A 76 14.39 -2.42 3.66
CA ALA A 76 13.19 -2.96 4.28
C ALA A 76 11.92 -2.23 3.78
N THR A 77 11.96 -0.89 3.75
CA THR A 77 10.87 -0.05 3.25
C THR A 77 10.58 -0.31 1.77
N SER A 78 11.63 -0.43 0.95
CA SER A 78 11.53 -0.75 -0.47
C SER A 78 10.95 -2.15 -0.71
N THR A 79 11.35 -3.14 0.10
CA THR A 79 10.84 -4.52 0.04
C THR A 79 9.36 -4.58 0.39
N PHE A 80 8.97 -3.94 1.50
CA PHE A 80 7.57 -3.80 1.90
C PHE A 80 6.73 -3.13 0.80
N ALA A 81 7.18 -1.98 0.29
CA ALA A 81 6.48 -1.26 -0.76
C ALA A 81 6.33 -2.07 -2.06
N THR A 82 7.36 -2.84 -2.42
CA THR A 82 7.33 -3.72 -3.60
C THR A 82 6.33 -4.86 -3.43
N LYS A 83 6.30 -5.53 -2.25
CA LYS A 83 5.32 -6.59 -1.94
C LYS A 83 3.88 -6.06 -2.07
N VAL A 84 3.60 -4.91 -1.46
CA VAL A 84 2.27 -4.27 -1.43
C VAL A 84 1.82 -3.85 -2.84
N LEU A 85 2.67 -3.15 -3.59
CA LEU A 85 2.34 -2.73 -4.96
C LEU A 85 2.17 -3.92 -5.92
N ALA A 86 2.91 -5.02 -5.73
CA ALA A 86 2.76 -6.22 -6.53
C ALA A 86 1.38 -6.89 -6.30
N ASP A 87 0.90 -6.93 -5.06
CA ASP A 87 -0.42 -7.45 -4.71
C ASP A 87 -1.55 -6.56 -5.25
N LEU A 88 -1.47 -5.24 -5.05
CA LEU A 88 -2.41 -4.27 -5.62
C LEU A 88 -2.51 -4.42 -7.15
N ARG A 89 -1.37 -4.54 -7.85
CA ARG A 89 -1.30 -4.76 -9.30
C ARG A 89 -1.80 -6.16 -9.72
N SER A 90 -1.84 -7.13 -8.81
CA SER A 90 -2.45 -8.44 -9.05
C SER A 90 -3.97 -8.33 -9.01
N VAL A 91 -4.51 -7.63 -8.01
CA VAL A 91 -5.96 -7.39 -7.83
C VAL A 91 -6.52 -6.51 -8.96
N GLU A 92 -5.88 -5.39 -9.29
CA GLU A 92 -6.19 -4.52 -10.43
C GLU A 92 -6.38 -5.34 -11.73
N ARG A 93 -5.40 -6.19 -12.05
CA ARG A 93 -5.42 -7.01 -13.27
C ARG A 93 -6.43 -8.15 -13.25
N ARG A 94 -6.99 -8.51 -12.08
CA ARG A 94 -8.13 -9.44 -11.98
C ARG A 94 -9.42 -8.68 -12.27
N ARG A 95 -9.68 -7.57 -11.57
CA ARG A 95 -10.85 -6.70 -11.82
C ARG A 95 -10.96 -6.31 -13.30
N ALA A 96 -9.87 -5.84 -13.91
CA ALA A 96 -9.84 -5.45 -15.32
C ALA A 96 -10.09 -6.60 -16.33
N ARG A 97 -10.02 -7.87 -15.91
CA ARG A 97 -10.43 -9.04 -16.71
C ARG A 97 -11.88 -9.42 -16.45
N ASP A 98 -12.32 -9.30 -15.21
CA ASP A 98 -13.68 -9.65 -14.80
C ASP A 98 -14.72 -8.63 -15.30
N SER A 99 -14.30 -7.38 -15.57
CA SER A 99 -15.13 -6.31 -16.16
C SER A 99 -15.20 -6.32 -17.72
N ASN A 100 -14.66 -7.34 -18.40
CA ASN A 100 -14.59 -7.42 -19.89
C ASN A 100 -15.27 -8.68 -20.45
#